data_AF-A0A842MR95-F1
#
_entry.id   AF-A0A842MR95-F1
#
_cell.length_a   1.000
_cell.length_b   1.000
_cell.length_c   1.000
_cell.angle_alpha   90.00
_cell.angle_beta   90.00
_cell.angle_gamma   90.00
#
_symmetry.space_group_name_H-M   'P 1'
#
loop_
_entity.id
_entity.type
_entity.pdbx_description
1 polymer ?
#
loop_
_entity_poly.entity_id
_entity_poly.type
_entity_poly.pdbx_seq_one_letter_code
_entity_poly.pdbx_strand_id
1 'polypeptide(L)' 'MSHEILVKNALRKREVFRNLKKYLRVIKGVVRKLDSEAEVYLFGSVVEKRYNYSSDIDVLVVTRVNPADV' A
#
# COMPACT_ATOMS: atom_id res chain seq x y z
N MET A 1 8.92 26.02 -10.82
CA MET A 1 8.30 25.60 -9.55
C MET A 1 7.33 24.43 -9.71
N SER A 2 6.30 24.47 -10.56
CA SER A 2 5.34 23.36 -10.72
C SER A 2 5.99 22.07 -11.26
N HIS A 3 6.88 22.17 -12.25
CA HIS A 3 7.54 21.01 -12.86
C HIS A 3 8.44 20.22 -11.90
N GLU A 4 9.21 20.89 -11.05
CA GLU A 4 10.08 20.22 -10.08
C GLU A 4 9.29 19.42 -9.04
N ILE A 5 8.14 19.94 -8.60
CA ILE A 5 7.23 19.26 -7.68
C ILE A 5 6.66 17.99 -8.33
N LEU A 6 6.26 18.08 -9.61
CA LEU A 6 5.77 16.91 -10.36
C LEU A 6 6.85 15.83 -10.49
N VAL A 7 8.07 16.21 -10.86
CA VAL A 7 9.20 15.27 -10.97
C VAL A 7 9.53 14.63 -9.63
N LYS A 8 9.61 15.42 -8.55
CA LYS A 8 9.88 14.92 -7.19
C LYS A 8 8.81 13.93 -6.73
N ASN A 9 7.54 14.23 -6.99
CA ASN A 9 6.43 13.33 -6.65
C ASN A 9 6.47 12.02 -7.47
N ALA A 10 6.79 12.09 -8.76
CA ALA A 10 6.95 10.92 -9.60
C ALA A 10 8.10 10.02 -9.12
N LEU A 11 9.25 10.60 -8.78
CA LEU A 11 10.40 9.86 -8.22
C LEU A 11 10.04 9.20 -6.88
N ARG A 12 9.32 9.92 -6.01
CA ARG A 12 8.84 9.39 -4.73
C ARG A 12 7.87 8.22 -4.94
N LYS A 13 6.86 8.36 -5.80
CA LYS A 13 5.92 7.27 -6.11
C LYS A 13 6.65 6.04 -6.67
N ARG A 14 7.59 6.24 -7.60
CA ARG A 14 8.44 5.15 -8.13
C ARG A 14 9.20 4.42 -7.02
N GLU A 15 9.72 5.15 -6.04
CA GLU A 15 10.41 4.54 -4.89
C GLU A 15 9.47 3.70 -4.03
N VAL A 16 8.24 4.17 -3.81
CA VAL A 16 7.22 3.41 -3.09
C VAL A 16 6.90 2.11 -3.82
N PHE A 17 6.66 2.18 -5.12
CA PHE A 17 6.41 1.00 -5.96
C PHE A 17 7.59 0.02 -5.97
N ARG A 18 8.83 0.51 -6.06
CA ARG A 18 10.04 -0.32 -5.99
C ARG A 18 10.14 -1.09 -4.68
N ASN A 19 9.66 -0.48 -3.60
CA ASN A 19 9.66 -1.07 -2.26
C ASN A 19 8.29 -1.62 -1.84
N LEU A 20 7.34 -1.82 -2.77
CA LEU A 20 5.96 -2.20 -2.45
C LEU A 20 5.89 -3.43 -1.54
N LYS A 21 6.65 -4.49 -1.86
CA LYS A 21 6.72 -5.71 -1.05
C LYS A 21 7.22 -5.48 0.38
N LYS A 22 8.07 -4.47 0.61
CA LYS A 22 8.52 -4.09 1.96
C LYS A 22 7.36 -3.45 2.73
N TYR A 23 6.66 -2.49 2.11
CA TYR A 23 5.53 -1.82 2.75
C TYR A 23 4.36 -2.76 3.04
N LEU A 24 4.01 -3.65 2.09
CA LEU A 24 2.97 -4.67 2.32
C LEU A 24 3.32 -5.62 3.47
N ARG A 25 4.61 -5.96 3.65
CA ARG A 25 5.06 -6.74 4.81
C ARG A 25 4.91 -5.99 6.13
N VAL A 26 5.18 -4.68 6.14
CA VAL A 26 4.96 -3.83 7.32
C VAL A 26 3.49 -3.78 7.67
N ILE A 27 2.61 -3.51 6.69
CA ILE A 27 1.15 -3.48 6.88
C ILE A 27 0.66 -4.81 7.45
N LYS A 28 1.03 -5.94 6.80
CA LYS A 28 0.67 -7.28 7.28
C LYS A 28 1.17 -7.54 8.70
N GLY A 29 2.39 -7.09 9.02
CA GLY A 29 2.98 -7.25 10.35
C GLY A 29 2.24 -6.45 11.43
N VAL A 30 1.84 -5.21 11.13
CA VAL A 30 1.07 -4.37 12.06
C VAL A 30 -0.32 -4.96 12.27
N VAL A 31 -1.03 -5.27 11.18
CA VAL A 31 -2.37 -5.86 11.22
C VAL A 31 -2.36 -7.16 12.03
N ARG A 32 -1.35 -8.04 11.82
CA ARG A 32 -1.25 -9.31 12.56
C ARG A 32 -0.88 -9.18 14.04
N LYS A 33 -0.37 -8.04 14.48
CA LYS A 33 -0.18 -7.77 15.92
C LYS A 33 -1.49 -7.41 16.61
N LEU A 34 -2.44 -6.86 15.86
CA LEU A 34 -3.77 -6.50 16.34
C LEU A 34 -4.72 -7.72 16.29
N ASP A 35 -4.64 -8.50 15.22
CA ASP A 35 -5.45 -9.71 15.00
C ASP A 35 -4.60 -10.77 14.29
N SER A 36 -4.26 -11.88 14.97
CA SER A 36 -3.38 -12.92 14.41
C SER A 36 -3.96 -13.58 13.16
N GLU A 37 -5.29 -13.63 13.05
CA GLU A 37 -6.02 -14.26 11.96
C GLU A 37 -6.34 -13.29 10.82
N ALA A 38 -5.96 -12.01 10.94
CA ALA A 38 -6.26 -11.04 9.92
C ALA A 38 -5.51 -11.31 8.59
N GLU A 39 -6.23 -11.01 7.51
CA GLU A 39 -5.82 -11.23 6.14
C GLU A 39 -5.61 -9.89 5.43
N VAL A 40 -4.57 -9.82 4.59
CA VAL A 40 -4.20 -8.61 3.87
C VAL A 40 -4.06 -8.93 2.40
N TYR A 41 -4.85 -8.23 1.58
CA TYR A 41 -4.94 -8.42 0.15
C TYR A 41 -4.50 -7.15 -0.57
N LEU A 42 -3.62 -7.30 -1.56
CA LEU A 42 -3.37 -6.26 -2.56
C LEU A 42 -4.39 -6.47 -3.68
N PHE A 43 -5.09 -5.42 -4.08
CA PHE A 43 -6.05 -5.48 -5.18
C PHE A 43 -5.95 -4.21 -6.04
N GLY A 44 -6.89 -4.03 -6.97
CA GLY A 44 -6.92 -2.87 -7.86
C GLY A 44 -5.92 -2.94 -9.00
N SER A 45 -5.68 -1.78 -9.63
CA SER A 45 -4.92 -1.67 -10.88
C SER A 45 -3.47 -2.15 -10.77
N VAL A 46 -2.90 -2.14 -9.56
CA VAL A 46 -1.55 -2.63 -9.24
C VAL A 46 -1.42 -4.15 -9.39
N VAL A 47 -2.50 -4.92 -9.34
CA VAL A 47 -2.45 -6.38 -9.56
C VAL A 47 -2.60 -6.72 -11.05
N GLU A 48 -3.32 -5.90 -11.80
CA GLU A 48 -3.68 -6.14 -13.21
C GLU A 48 -2.54 -5.88 -14.21
N LYS A 49 -1.31 -5.59 -13.76
CA LYS A 49 -0.13 -5.29 -14.61
C LYS A 49 -0.29 -4.08 -15.55
N ARG A 50 -1.33 -3.26 -15.36
CA ARG A 50 -1.57 -2.00 -16.11
C ARG A 50 -1.11 -0.75 -15.35
N TYR A 51 -0.17 -0.87 -14.42
CA TYR A 51 0.24 0.25 -13.59
C TYR A 51 1.29 1.13 -14.29
N ASN A 52 0.89 2.35 -14.62
CA ASN A 52 1.81 3.47 -14.61
C ASN A 52 2.21 3.71 -13.13
N TYR A 53 3.47 4.08 -12.85
CA TYR A 53 3.94 4.38 -11.48
C TYR A 53 3.22 5.56 -10.78
N SER A 54 2.12 6.04 -11.36
CA SER A 54 1.20 7.03 -10.81
C SER A 54 -0.05 6.43 -10.17
N SER A 55 -0.35 5.15 -10.40
CA SER A 55 -1.51 4.46 -9.83
C SER A 55 -1.47 4.44 -8.31
N ASP A 56 -2.63 4.39 -7.66
CA ASP A 56 -2.73 4.20 -6.22
C ASP A 56 -2.52 2.72 -5.83
N ILE A 57 -2.21 2.45 -4.56
CA ILE A 57 -1.96 1.09 -4.05
C ILE A 57 -3.13 0.72 -3.13
N ASP A 58 -4.02 -0.12 -3.64
CA ASP A 58 -5.23 -0.52 -2.91
C ASP A 58 -4.96 -1.78 -2.06
N VAL A 59 -5.16 -1.64 -0.74
CA VAL A 59 -4.95 -2.73 0.23
C VAL A 59 -6.22 -2.96 1.04
N LEU A 60 -6.73 -4.19 1.00
CA LEU A 60 -7.87 -4.63 1.80
C LEU A 60 -7.37 -5.42 3.00
N VAL A 61 -7.86 -5.04 4.19
CA VAL A 61 -7.61 -5.75 5.44
C VAL A 61 -8.93 -6.37 5.90
N VAL A 62 -8.92 -7.69 6.09
CA VAL A 62 -10.05 -8.43 6.66
C VAL A 62 -9.63 -8.85 8.06
N THR A 63 -10.38 -8.39 9.07
CA THR A 63 -10.09 -8.60 10.49
C THR A 63 -11.38 -8.70 11.29
N ARG A 64 -11.31 -9.34 12.45
CA ARG A 64 -12.41 -9.38 13.43
C ARG A 64 -12.36 -8.24 14.44
N VAL A 65 -11.25 -7.50 14.48
CA VAL A 65 -11.08 -6.35 15.38
C VAL A 65 -11.90 -5.19 14.85
N ASN A 66 -12.74 -4.63 15.71
CA ASN A 66 -13.46 -3.42 15.38
C ASN A 66 -12.45 -2.26 15.31
N PRO A 67 -12.43 -1.46 14.22
CA PRO A 67 -11.52 -0.32 14.11
C PRO A 67 -11.65 0.72 15.23
N ALA A 68 -12.80 0.77 15.92
CA ALA A 68 -13.01 1.67 17.05
C ALA A 68 -12.36 1.20 18.37
N ASP A 69 -11.92 -0.07 18.44
CA ASP A 69 -11.35 -0.68 19.64
C ASP A 69 -9.81 -0.63 19.66
N VAL A 70 -9.17 -0.01 18.65
CA VAL A 70 -7.72 0.05 18.44
C VAL A 70 -7.16 1.46 18.60
#